data_AF-A0A536BWJ4-F1
#
_entry.id   AF-A0A536BWJ4-F1
#
_cell.length_a   1.000
_cell.length_b   1.000
_cell.length_c   1.000
_cell.angle_alpha   90.00
_cell.angle_beta   90.00
_cell.angle_gamma   90.00
#
_symmetry.space_group_name_H-M   'P 1'
#
loop_
_entity.id
_entity.type
_entity.pdbx_description
1 polymer ?
#
loop_
_entity_poly.entity_id
_entity_poly.type
_entity_poly.pdbx_seq_one_letter_code
_entity_poly.pdbx_strand_id
1 'polypeptide(L)'
;MARPTSTDDGWWLTVLWVIDDDEVISFREVAPLAGPPAGPPLLRLGPSFAGSLSGMILEENGRLAMRLNVVSAPDDEARPWLAPLAIRAAFRWDPVRIAAMSANELADQVLDGFGRSVEGLTRP
;
A
#
# COMPACT_ATOMS: atom_id res chain seq x y z
N MET A 1 -2.61 8.29 -7.17
CA MET A 1 -3.55 7.88 -6.11
C MET A 1 -4.93 8.44 -6.40
N ALA A 2 -5.98 7.67 -6.11
CA ALA A 2 -7.37 8.11 -6.26
C ALA A 2 -7.76 9.06 -5.11
N ARG A 3 -8.84 9.83 -5.27
CA ARG A 3 -9.38 10.61 -4.17
C ARG A 3 -9.79 9.65 -3.03
N PRO A 4 -9.26 9.82 -1.80
CA PRO A 4 -9.65 8.97 -0.70
C PRO A 4 -11.10 9.21 -0.28
N THR A 5 -11.73 8.18 0.27
CA THR A 5 -13.08 8.25 0.85
C THR A 5 -13.09 7.67 2.25
N SER A 6 -14.00 8.15 3.10
CA SER A 6 -14.25 7.57 4.40
C SER A 6 -15.58 6.83 4.42
N THR A 7 -15.67 5.75 5.17
CA THR A 7 -16.91 5.01 5.45
C THR A 7 -17.45 5.34 6.84
N ASP A 8 -18.73 5.04 7.06
CA ASP A 8 -19.41 5.30 8.33
C ASP A 8 -18.81 4.51 9.51
N ASP A 9 -18.18 3.36 9.24
CA ASP A 9 -17.45 2.54 10.23
C ASP A 9 -15.98 2.98 10.42
N GLY A 10 -15.62 4.13 9.86
CA GLY A 10 -14.35 4.82 10.13
C GLY A 10 -13.15 4.32 9.33
N TRP A 11 -13.36 3.58 8.24
CA TRP A 11 -12.28 3.25 7.30
C TRP A 11 -12.03 4.42 6.37
N TRP A 12 -10.77 4.72 6.15
CA TRP A 12 -10.28 5.58 5.08
C TRP A 12 -9.75 4.70 3.96
N LEU A 13 -10.28 4.85 2.74
CA LEU A 13 -9.99 3.99 1.60
C LEU A 13 -9.44 4.80 0.44
N THR A 14 -8.46 4.24 -0.26
CA THR A 14 -7.95 4.80 -1.51
C THR A 14 -7.39 3.71 -2.43
N VAL A 15 -7.11 4.09 -3.68
CA VAL A 15 -6.33 3.29 -4.61
C VAL A 15 -4.98 3.97 -4.84
N LEU A 16 -3.91 3.21 -4.65
CA LEU A 16 -2.52 3.62 -4.89
C LEU A 16 -2.00 2.85 -6.09
N TRP A 17 -1.22 3.49 -6.96
CA TRP A 17 -0.60 2.84 -8.11
C TRP A 17 0.68 3.58 -8.50
N VAL A 18 1.54 2.89 -9.24
CA VAL A 18 2.73 3.47 -9.88
C VAL A 18 2.49 3.46 -11.38
N ILE A 19 2.86 4.55 -12.04
CA ILE A 19 2.82 4.68 -13.50
C ILE A 19 4.23 4.86 -14.06
N ASP A 20 4.47 4.35 -15.25
CA ASP A 20 5.60 4.67 -16.13
C ASP A 20 5.07 4.89 -17.55
N ASP A 21 5.59 5.91 -18.25
CA ASP A 21 5.19 6.27 -19.63
C ASP A 21 3.67 6.15 -19.93
N ASP A 22 2.82 6.60 -18.99
CA ASP A 22 1.34 6.58 -19.00
C ASP A 22 0.63 5.24 -18.70
N GLU A 23 1.36 4.16 -18.37
CA GLU A 23 0.77 2.86 -18.00
C GLU A 23 1.05 2.48 -16.54
N VAL A 24 0.16 1.70 -15.93
CA VAL A 24 0.41 1.12 -14.60
C VAL A 24 1.39 -0.03 -14.74
N ILE A 25 2.58 0.11 -14.15
CA ILE A 25 3.62 -0.91 -14.17
C ILE A 25 3.19 -2.18 -13.43
N SER A 26 3.85 -3.30 -13.69
CA SER A 26 3.71 -4.53 -12.93
C SER A 26 4.57 -4.53 -11.66
N PHE A 27 4.19 -5.31 -10.64
CA PHE A 27 5.05 -5.52 -9.47
C PHE A 27 6.42 -6.13 -9.84
N ARG A 28 6.53 -6.83 -10.97
CA ARG A 28 7.76 -7.43 -11.49
C ARG A 28 8.83 -6.38 -11.79
N GLU A 29 8.44 -5.19 -12.23
CA GLU A 29 9.38 -4.13 -12.60
C GLU A 29 10.11 -3.53 -11.40
N VAL A 30 9.51 -3.63 -10.21
CA VAL A 30 10.12 -3.24 -8.94
C VAL A 30 10.55 -4.42 -8.08
N ALA A 31 10.60 -5.62 -8.66
CA ALA A 31 11.07 -6.82 -7.97
C ALA A 31 12.58 -6.73 -7.65
N PRO A 32 13.08 -7.53 -6.68
CA PRO A 32 14.51 -7.64 -6.46
C PRO A 32 15.26 -8.03 -7.75
N LEU A 33 16.49 -7.53 -7.93
CA LEU A 33 17.31 -7.81 -9.12
C LEU A 33 17.61 -9.31 -9.28
N ALA A 34 17.66 -10.07 -8.19
CA ALA A 34 17.82 -11.52 -8.21
C ALA A 34 16.57 -12.27 -8.70
N GLY A 35 15.47 -11.55 -8.93
CA GLY A 35 14.16 -12.05 -9.32
C GLY A 35 13.11 -11.91 -8.21
N PRO A 36 11.82 -12.02 -8.57
CA PRO A 36 10.74 -11.98 -7.60
C PRO A 36 10.82 -13.18 -6.64
N PRO A 37 10.70 -12.96 -5.32
CA PRO A 37 10.63 -14.03 -4.33
C PRO A 37 9.35 -14.87 -4.49
N ALA A 38 9.34 -16.04 -3.83
CA ALA A 38 8.14 -16.86 -3.73
C ALA A 38 7.00 -16.12 -2.99
N GLY A 39 5.77 -16.29 -3.48
CA GLY A 39 4.57 -15.68 -2.91
C GLY A 39 4.23 -14.31 -3.49
N PRO A 40 3.06 -13.75 -3.12
CA PRO A 40 2.58 -12.50 -3.68
C PRO A 40 3.33 -11.27 -3.17
N PRO A 41 3.46 -10.21 -3.99
CA PRO A 41 4.26 -9.01 -3.66
C PRO A 41 3.78 -8.28 -2.40
N LEU A 42 2.48 -8.38 -2.06
CA LEU A 42 1.92 -7.77 -0.85
C LEU A 42 2.51 -8.33 0.44
N LEU A 43 3.08 -9.54 0.44
CA LEU A 43 3.80 -10.08 1.61
C LEU A 43 5.07 -9.27 1.93
N ARG A 44 5.66 -8.61 0.93
CA ARG A 44 6.81 -7.71 1.13
C ARG A 44 6.40 -6.25 1.30
N LEU A 45 5.49 -5.76 0.44
CA LEU A 45 5.03 -4.38 0.48
C LEU A 45 4.29 -4.07 1.80
N GLY A 46 3.39 -4.96 2.22
CA GLY A 46 2.48 -4.72 3.34
C GLY A 46 3.18 -4.39 4.65
N PRO A 47 4.13 -5.21 5.14
CA PRO A 47 4.87 -4.90 6.36
C PRO A 47 5.66 -3.59 6.30
N SER A 48 6.32 -3.29 5.17
CA SER A 48 7.03 -2.02 4.99
C SER A 48 6.07 -0.84 5.05
N PHE A 49 4.92 -0.95 4.38
CA PHE A 49 3.96 0.13 4.30
C PHE A 49 3.27 0.36 5.65
N ALA A 50 2.87 -0.71 6.34
CA ALA A 50 2.37 -0.64 7.71
C ALA A 50 3.37 0.01 8.66
N GLY A 51 4.66 -0.35 8.53
CA GLY A 51 5.75 0.22 9.33
C GLY A 51 5.95 1.71 9.07
N SER A 52 5.85 2.16 7.82
CA SER A 52 6.01 3.58 7.45
C SER A 52 4.94 4.48 8.04
N LEU A 53 3.76 3.92 8.33
CA LEU A 53 2.60 4.61 8.92
C LEU A 53 2.36 4.17 10.37
N SER A 54 3.32 3.48 10.98
CA SER A 54 3.21 3.00 12.36
C SER A 54 3.07 4.18 13.31
N GLY A 55 2.18 4.04 14.30
CA GLY A 55 1.83 5.12 15.20
C GLY A 55 0.77 6.10 14.67
N MET A 56 0.39 6.01 13.39
CA MET A 56 -0.79 6.70 12.83
C MET A 56 -1.98 5.75 12.64
N ILE A 57 -1.72 4.52 12.21
CA ILE A 57 -2.76 3.49 12.05
C ILE A 57 -3.23 3.04 13.43
N LEU A 58 -4.54 2.96 13.63
CA LEU A 58 -5.16 2.45 14.84
C LEU A 58 -4.69 1.01 15.11
N GLU A 59 -4.30 0.72 16.33
CA GLU A 59 -3.98 -0.64 16.77
C GLU A 59 -5.14 -1.23 17.56
N GLU A 60 -5.64 -2.38 17.11
CA GLU A 60 -6.70 -3.13 17.78
C GLU A 60 -6.21 -4.56 18.03
N ASN A 61 -6.19 -4.99 19.30
CA ASN A 61 -5.74 -6.33 19.72
C ASN A 61 -4.33 -6.69 19.23
N GLY A 62 -3.38 -5.75 19.28
CA GLY A 62 -2.00 -5.98 18.83
C GLY A 62 -1.81 -6.00 17.31
N ARG A 63 -2.81 -5.53 16.55
CA ARG A 63 -2.76 -5.51 15.08
C ARG A 63 -3.14 -4.14 14.55
N LEU A 64 -2.37 -3.65 13.59
CA LEU A 64 -2.68 -2.42 12.87
C LEU A 64 -3.93 -2.64 12.01
N ALA A 65 -4.91 -1.74 12.13
CA ALA A 65 -6.16 -1.73 11.38
C ALA A 65 -5.92 -1.28 9.93
N MET A 66 -5.26 -2.14 9.15
CA MET A 66 -4.93 -1.92 7.75
C MET A 66 -5.34 -3.12 6.90
N ARG A 67 -5.84 -2.85 5.69
CA ARG A 67 -6.15 -3.87 4.68
C ARG A 67 -5.58 -3.45 3.34
N LEU A 68 -4.87 -4.37 2.70
CA LEU A 68 -4.29 -4.17 1.37
C LEU A 68 -4.75 -5.30 0.44
N ASN A 69 -5.15 -4.95 -0.78
CA ASN A 69 -5.47 -5.90 -1.84
C ASN A 69 -4.98 -5.36 -3.18
N VAL A 70 -4.60 -6.23 -4.11
CA VAL A 70 -4.35 -5.81 -5.49
C VAL A 70 -5.65 -5.34 -6.14
N VAL A 71 -5.57 -4.35 -7.03
CA VAL A 71 -6.74 -3.86 -7.79
C VAL A 71 -7.23 -4.94 -8.76
N SER A 72 -6.28 -5.58 -9.46
CA SER A 72 -6.50 -6.72 -10.35
C SER A 72 -5.63 -7.89 -9.91
N ALA A 73 -6.20 -9.09 -9.95
CA ALA A 73 -5.42 -10.31 -9.78
C ALA A 73 -4.45 -10.50 -10.96
N PRO A 74 -3.34 -11.24 -10.76
CA PRO A 74 -2.50 -11.67 -11.87
C PRO A 74 -3.27 -12.64 -12.79
N ASP A 75 -3.03 -12.58 -14.10
CA ASP A 75 -3.61 -13.54 -15.05
C ASP A 75 -3.12 -14.98 -14.83
N ASP A 76 -1.93 -15.12 -14.22
CA ASP A 76 -1.33 -16.39 -13.85
C ASP A 76 -1.02 -16.39 -12.35
N GLU A 77 -1.76 -17.19 -11.59
CA GLU A 77 -1.60 -17.33 -10.14
C GLU A 77 -0.21 -17.88 -9.75
N ALA A 78 0.45 -18.64 -10.63
CA ALA A 78 1.82 -19.11 -10.41
C ALA A 78 2.86 -17.99 -10.58
N ARG A 79 2.47 -16.84 -11.13
CA ARG A 79 3.32 -15.66 -11.35
C ARG A 79 2.69 -14.40 -10.73
N PRO A 80 2.55 -14.35 -9.39
CA PRO A 80 1.79 -13.30 -8.72
C PRO A 80 2.42 -11.89 -8.83
N TRP A 81 3.69 -11.81 -9.21
CA TRP A 81 4.40 -10.56 -9.46
C TRP A 81 4.08 -9.92 -10.81
N LEU A 82 3.37 -10.60 -11.71
CA LEU A 82 2.86 -10.01 -12.96
C LEU A 82 1.61 -9.17 -12.74
N ALA A 83 1.01 -9.18 -11.54
CA ALA A 83 -0.10 -8.29 -11.23
C ALA A 83 0.33 -6.81 -11.40
N PRO A 84 -0.57 -5.94 -11.88
CA PRO A 84 -0.34 -4.50 -11.89
C PRO A 84 -0.02 -3.98 -10.49
N LEU A 85 0.92 -3.04 -10.39
CA LEU A 85 1.28 -2.30 -9.19
C LEU A 85 0.20 -1.24 -8.93
N ALA A 86 -0.99 -1.73 -8.61
CA ALA A 86 -2.13 -0.96 -8.15
C ALA A 86 -2.79 -1.70 -6.99
N ILE A 87 -2.95 -1.02 -5.86
CA ILE A 87 -3.49 -1.59 -4.62
C ILE A 87 -4.68 -0.78 -4.11
N ARG A 88 -5.67 -1.48 -3.57
CA ARG A 88 -6.69 -0.91 -2.69
C ARG A 88 -6.11 -0.92 -1.28
N ALA A 89 -6.02 0.25 -0.67
CA ALA A 89 -5.58 0.42 0.71
C ALA A 89 -6.73 0.95 1.55
N ALA A 90 -6.93 0.34 2.72
CA ALA A 90 -7.88 0.80 3.71
C ALA A 90 -7.22 0.85 5.09
N PHE A 91 -7.44 1.94 5.81
CA PHE A 91 -6.89 2.18 7.14
C PHE A 91 -7.99 2.64 8.09
N ARG A 92 -7.91 2.24 9.37
CA ARG A 92 -8.51 3.04 10.44
C ARG A 92 -7.38 3.79 11.12
N TRP A 93 -7.55 5.10 11.27
CA TRP A 93 -6.55 5.96 11.87
C TRP A 93 -6.75 6.08 13.37
N ASP A 94 -5.67 6.23 14.12
CA ASP A 94 -5.76 6.68 15.51
C ASP A 94 -6.28 8.14 15.50
N PRO A 95 -7.45 8.41 16.10
CA PRO A 95 -8.11 9.71 15.98
C PRO A 95 -7.33 10.83 16.67
N VAL A 96 -6.54 10.52 17.70
CA VAL A 96 -5.71 11.53 18.39
C VAL A 96 -4.54 11.93 17.50
N ARG A 97 -3.95 10.95 16.79
CA ARG A 97 -2.79 11.17 15.93
C ARG A 97 -3.11 11.99 14.70
N ILE A 98 -4.27 11.77 14.09
CA ILE A 98 -4.67 12.51 12.89
C ILE A 98 -5.45 13.80 13.17
N ALA A 99 -5.82 14.09 14.43
CA ALA A 99 -6.65 15.25 14.78
C ALA A 99 -6.05 16.61 14.36
N ALA A 100 -4.73 16.71 14.31
CA ALA A 100 -4.02 17.93 13.91
C ALA A 100 -3.70 18.00 12.41
N MET A 101 -4.07 16.98 11.63
CA MET A 101 -3.72 16.87 10.22
C MET A 101 -4.89 17.26 9.34
N SER A 102 -4.60 18.00 8.28
CA SER A 102 -5.49 18.15 7.14
C SER A 102 -5.58 16.85 6.34
N ALA A 103 -6.63 16.75 5.51
CA ALA A 103 -6.79 15.62 4.60
C ALA A 103 -5.62 15.46 3.61
N ASN A 104 -5.01 16.58 3.20
CA ASN A 104 -3.86 16.56 2.29
C ASN A 104 -2.61 16.06 3.00
N GLU A 105 -2.32 16.53 4.21
CA GLU A 105 -1.17 16.03 4.98
C GLU A 105 -1.28 14.53 5.25
N LEU A 106 -2.48 14.03 5.54
CA LEU A 106 -2.71 12.60 5.71
C LEU A 106 -2.49 11.82 4.39
N ALA A 107 -3.01 12.34 3.27
CA ALA A 107 -2.76 11.77 1.96
C ALA A 107 -1.27 11.74 1.58
N ASP A 108 -0.53 12.81 1.91
CA ASP A 108 0.90 12.91 1.66
C ASP A 108 1.68 11.87 2.47
N GLN A 109 1.34 11.65 3.75
CA GLN A 109 1.95 10.57 4.54
C GLN A 109 1.72 9.20 3.91
N VAL A 110 0.52 8.93 3.41
CA VAL A 110 0.18 7.66 2.75
C VAL A 110 0.97 7.50 1.44
N LEU A 111 1.07 8.55 0.64
CA LEU A 111 1.85 8.55 -0.62
C LEU A 111 3.34 8.34 -0.35
N ASP A 112 3.91 9.06 0.60
CA ASP A 112 5.31 8.95 1.03
C ASP A 112 5.63 7.53 1.52
N GLY A 113 4.77 6.99 2.38
CA GLY A 113 4.91 5.63 2.90
C GLY A 113 4.86 4.60 1.78
N PHE A 114 3.88 4.72 0.88
CA PHE A 114 3.72 3.83 -0.27
C PHE A 114 4.94 3.89 -1.20
N GLY A 115 5.41 5.09 -1.56
CA GLY A 115 6.58 5.28 -2.42
C GLY A 115 7.83 4.63 -1.84
N ARG A 116 8.16 4.91 -0.57
CA ARG A 116 9.31 4.30 0.12
C ARG A 116 9.20 2.77 0.20
N SER A 117 8.00 2.25 0.41
CA SER A 117 7.77 0.81 0.44
C SER A 117 7.93 0.15 -0.93
N VAL A 118 7.54 0.82 -2.01
CA VAL A 118 7.77 0.37 -3.38
C VAL A 118 9.27 0.37 -3.70
N GLU A 119 9.99 1.44 -3.39
CA GLU A 119 11.46 1.50 -3.57
C GLU A 119 12.16 0.37 -2.80
N GLY A 120 11.66 0.05 -1.62
CA GLY A 120 12.14 -1.05 -0.78
C GLY A 120 11.97 -2.44 -1.39
N LEU A 121 11.06 -2.64 -2.35
CA LEU A 121 10.84 -3.95 -3.00
C LEU A 121 12.03 -4.41 -3.83
N THR A 122 12.86 -3.48 -4.32
CA THR A 122 14.06 -3.78 -5.11
C THR A 122 15.17 -4.42 -4.27
N ARG A 123 15.08 -4.33 -2.93
CA ARG A 123 16.07 -4.85 -2.01
C ARG A 123 15.94 -6.39 -1.86
N PRO A 124 17.05 -7.12 -1.73
CA PRO A 124 17.06 -8.59 -1.57
C PRO A 124 16.15 -9.10 -0.44
#